data_AF-A0A3B0TSV9-F1
#
_entry.id   AF-A0A3B0TSV9-F1
#
_cell.length_a   1.000
_cell.length_b   1.000
_cell.length_c   1.000
_cell.angle_alpha   90.00
_cell.angle_beta   90.00
_cell.angle_gamma   90.00
#
_symmetry.space_group_name_H-M   'P 1'
#
loop_
_entity.id
_entity.type
_entity.pdbx_description
1 polymer ?
#
loop_
_entity_poly.entity_id
_entity_poly.type
_entity_poly.pdbx_seq_one_letter_code
_entity_poly.pdbx_strand_id
1 'polypeptide(L)'
;MNIIFRSPLSFVLLACCISCSNQKSTNDTVSISRNSLKDSNTWQFECQRDEIAPEHWVDSGKMYKGQPTYALSGGGKEYANGCWTRNTPVQSNYFYEFTTHYFAQNLDDPLRSALARILWFDEDGEEVSVAEYPATLAAETPEGWHTIQQVYQCPEKAVYARLELVYRWDSDGSVFFSEAEFKQVRPIKPEKVKLATVHYIPTKGSTTQENLEQFSKFLEDAGKKGADIVCLPEGITVVNTGMSYIDVAEPVPGPTTSYLGEIAKKYGMYIVAGIYERNGAVVYNTAVLVGRDGGLAGKYHKICLPREEIQGGITPGDSTPVFETDFGTVGMMICWDVTFPEVARMLTLRGADIIMLPIWGGIPELAVARAIENQIYLVTSSYSTKQMKSAIFDKGGVILGEANDTEHVKVVEVDLSKRKMWPFLGDLKNRIVREMPPQKLVADR
;
A
#
# COMPACT_ATOMS: atom_id res chain seq x y z
N MET A 1 -30.94 -11.47 46.24
CA MET A 1 -30.51 -12.73 45.62
C MET A 1 -29.29 -12.38 44.78
N ASN A 2 -28.10 -12.54 45.36
CA ASN A 2 -26.81 -12.19 44.77
C ASN A 2 -26.39 -13.26 43.76
N ILE A 3 -26.05 -12.86 42.54
CA ILE A 3 -25.11 -13.63 41.70
C ILE A 3 -24.12 -12.64 41.10
N ILE A 4 -22.91 -12.71 41.63
CA ILE A 4 -21.69 -12.05 41.17
C ILE A 4 -21.07 -13.00 40.15
N PHE A 5 -20.75 -12.52 38.95
CA PHE A 5 -19.75 -13.17 38.09
C PHE A 5 -18.56 -12.22 37.91
N ARG A 6 -17.44 -12.60 38.52
CA ARG A 6 -16.08 -12.14 38.21
C ARG A 6 -15.42 -13.23 37.35
N SER A 7 -14.86 -12.87 36.20
CA SER A 7 -13.48 -13.21 35.82
C SER A 7 -13.11 -12.58 34.46
N PRO A 8 -11.83 -12.26 34.22
CA PRO A 8 -11.33 -11.74 32.95
C PRO A 8 -10.88 -12.88 32.04
N LEU A 9 -11.17 -12.78 30.74
CA LEU A 9 -10.57 -13.64 29.72
C LEU A 9 -9.13 -13.19 29.46
N SER A 10 -8.18 -14.01 29.89
CA SER A 10 -6.81 -13.99 29.39
C SER A 10 -6.80 -14.47 27.93
N PHE A 11 -6.37 -13.60 27.01
CA PHE A 11 -6.01 -13.99 25.64
C PHE A 11 -4.76 -14.88 25.70
N VAL A 12 -4.94 -16.18 25.44
CA VAL A 12 -3.82 -17.07 25.12
C VAL A 12 -3.55 -16.92 23.62
N LEU A 13 -2.55 -16.11 23.25
CA LEU A 13 -1.95 -16.17 21.92
C LEU A 13 -1.20 -17.49 21.81
N LEU A 14 -1.71 -18.38 20.96
CA LEU A 14 -1.01 -19.61 20.59
C LEU A 14 0.12 -19.23 19.62
N ALA A 15 1.31 -18.96 20.16
CA ALA A 15 2.52 -18.84 19.36
C ALA A 15 2.89 -20.25 18.87
N CYS A 16 2.80 -20.47 17.55
CA CYS A 16 3.37 -21.65 16.91
C CYS A 16 4.90 -21.47 16.86
N CYS A 17 5.58 -21.72 17.97
CA CYS A 17 7.02 -21.96 17.97
C CYS A 17 7.25 -23.41 17.54
N ILE A 18 7.66 -23.62 16.29
CA ILE A 18 8.21 -24.90 15.86
C ILE A 18 9.63 -24.99 16.43
N SER A 19 9.79 -25.65 17.58
CA SER A 19 11.10 -26.11 18.03
C SER A 19 11.46 -27.37 17.25
N CYS A 20 12.36 -27.27 16.29
CA CYS A 20 12.95 -28.44 15.65
C CYS A 20 13.78 -29.24 16.67
N SER A 21 13.25 -30.37 17.11
CA SER A 21 13.98 -31.37 17.87
C SER A 21 14.94 -32.15 16.94
N ASN A 22 16.22 -32.16 17.30
CA ASN A 22 17.27 -32.97 16.68
C ASN A 22 16.90 -34.45 16.59
N GLN A 23 16.70 -34.96 15.37
CA GLN A 23 16.87 -36.38 15.05
C GLN A 23 18.08 -36.54 14.14
N LYS A 24 19.13 -37.18 14.67
CA LYS A 24 20.31 -37.60 13.92
C LYS A 24 19.90 -38.64 12.88
N SER A 25 20.03 -38.29 11.61
CA SER A 25 20.09 -39.24 10.51
C SER A 25 21.48 -39.11 9.87
N THR A 26 22.26 -40.19 9.94
CA THR A 26 23.57 -40.34 9.32
C THR A 26 23.40 -40.41 7.81
N ASN A 27 23.81 -39.37 7.09
CA ASN A 27 24.19 -39.44 5.68
C ASN A 27 25.36 -38.48 5.46
N ASP A 28 26.36 -38.95 4.73
CA ASP A 28 27.62 -38.27 4.47
C ASP A 28 27.42 -36.98 3.66
N THR A 29 27.18 -35.86 4.36
CA THR A 29 27.32 -34.52 3.81
C THR A 29 28.68 -33.96 4.20
N VAL A 30 29.46 -33.57 3.19
CA VAL A 30 30.66 -32.73 3.31
C VAL A 30 30.35 -31.60 4.30
N SER A 31 31.01 -31.62 5.46
CA SER A 31 30.90 -30.59 6.48
C SER A 31 31.57 -29.31 5.98
N ILE A 32 30.85 -28.53 5.19
CA ILE A 32 31.19 -27.14 4.92
C ILE A 32 31.14 -26.44 6.30
N SER A 33 32.30 -26.00 6.80
CA SER A 33 32.37 -25.41 8.12
C SER A 33 31.46 -24.17 8.18
N ARG A 34 30.73 -23.96 9.28
CA ARG A 34 29.88 -22.76 9.48
C ARG A 34 30.65 -21.43 9.28
N ASN A 35 31.98 -21.45 9.37
CA ASN A 35 32.84 -20.31 9.09
C ASN A 35 33.02 -20.03 7.58
N SER A 36 32.91 -21.02 6.70
CA SER A 36 33.10 -20.84 5.25
C SER A 36 31.90 -20.22 4.52
N LEU A 37 30.71 -20.22 5.14
CA LEU A 37 29.53 -19.56 4.59
C LEU A 37 29.59 -18.03 4.78
N LYS A 38 30.26 -17.53 5.83
CA LYS A 38 30.33 -16.10 6.16
C LYS A 38 31.04 -15.24 5.10
N ASP A 39 31.97 -15.83 4.34
CA ASP A 39 32.88 -15.11 3.43
C ASP A 39 32.64 -15.38 1.93
N SER A 40 31.55 -16.05 1.55
CA SER A 40 31.25 -16.30 0.13
C SER A 40 30.60 -15.09 -0.54
N ASN A 41 31.43 -14.23 -1.14
CA ASN A 41 31.00 -13.16 -2.07
C ASN A 41 30.51 -13.72 -3.43
N THR A 42 30.49 -15.04 -3.61
CA THR A 42 30.00 -15.69 -4.82
C THR A 42 28.57 -16.17 -4.64
N TRP A 43 27.75 -16.02 -5.68
CA TRP A 43 26.41 -16.56 -5.71
C TRP A 43 26.42 -18.09 -5.74
N GLN A 44 25.54 -18.70 -4.95
CA GLN A 44 25.34 -20.14 -4.89
C GLN A 44 23.85 -20.44 -5.05
N PHE A 45 23.51 -21.57 -5.66
CA PHE A 45 22.13 -22.00 -5.75
C PHE A 45 21.75 -22.76 -4.47
N GLU A 46 20.61 -22.41 -3.89
CA GLU A 46 20.01 -23.09 -2.75
C GLU A 46 18.54 -23.44 -3.03
N CYS A 47 18.15 -24.63 -2.60
CA CYS A 47 16.78 -25.11 -2.62
C CYS A 47 16.51 -25.92 -1.34
N GLN A 48 15.28 -25.88 -0.85
CA GLN A 48 14.90 -26.61 0.37
C GLN A 48 14.86 -28.12 0.13
N ARG A 49 14.53 -28.56 -1.09
CA ARG A 49 14.41 -29.99 -1.46
C ARG A 49 14.67 -30.18 -2.96
N ASP A 50 15.41 -31.21 -3.33
CA ASP A 50 15.82 -31.43 -4.72
C ASP A 50 14.65 -31.54 -5.70
N GLU A 51 13.53 -32.14 -5.29
CA GLU A 51 12.37 -32.36 -6.16
C GLU A 51 11.65 -31.07 -6.59
N ILE A 52 11.80 -29.98 -5.82
CA ILE A 52 11.21 -28.68 -6.15
C ILE A 52 12.21 -27.71 -6.74
N ALA A 53 13.50 -28.08 -6.84
CA ALA A 53 14.53 -27.18 -7.33
C ALA A 53 14.22 -26.74 -8.77
N PRO A 54 14.11 -25.43 -9.09
CA PRO A 54 14.07 -24.97 -10.46
C PRO A 54 15.35 -25.35 -11.22
N GLU A 55 15.25 -25.41 -12.54
CA GLU A 55 16.45 -25.38 -13.38
C GLU A 55 17.18 -24.05 -13.14
N HIS A 56 18.49 -24.07 -13.04
CA HIS A 56 19.29 -22.90 -12.67
C HIS A 56 20.63 -22.89 -13.41
N TRP A 57 21.03 -21.73 -13.88
CA TRP A 57 22.31 -21.53 -14.55
C TRP A 57 22.74 -20.06 -14.53
N VAL A 58 24.01 -19.79 -14.81
CA VAL A 58 24.49 -18.44 -15.11
C VAL A 58 24.35 -18.22 -16.61
N ASP A 59 23.50 -17.29 -17.01
CA ASP A 59 23.13 -17.07 -18.40
C ASP A 59 23.97 -15.96 -19.04
N SER A 60 24.57 -16.27 -20.19
CA SER A 60 25.37 -15.32 -20.98
C SER A 60 24.63 -14.81 -22.24
N GLY A 61 23.40 -15.26 -22.49
CA GLY A 61 22.60 -14.84 -23.64
C GLY A 61 21.71 -13.64 -23.33
N LYS A 62 21.00 -13.69 -22.20
CA LYS A 62 20.17 -12.65 -21.61
C LYS A 62 20.97 -11.87 -20.56
N MET A 63 21.82 -10.97 -21.05
CA MET A 63 22.66 -10.13 -20.20
C MET A 63 21.94 -8.86 -19.75
N TYR A 64 22.32 -8.34 -18.59
CA TYR A 64 21.95 -6.99 -18.13
C TYR A 64 23.19 -6.10 -18.12
N LYS A 65 23.17 -4.99 -18.88
CA LYS A 65 24.32 -4.07 -19.04
C LYS A 65 25.64 -4.79 -19.39
N GLY A 66 25.56 -5.83 -20.22
CA GLY A 66 26.71 -6.61 -20.68
C GLY A 66 27.29 -7.60 -19.66
N GLN A 67 26.61 -7.81 -18.53
CA GLN A 67 26.98 -8.82 -17.53
C GLN A 67 26.04 -10.05 -17.61
N PRO A 68 26.55 -11.27 -17.35
CA PRO A 68 25.71 -12.46 -17.21
C PRO A 68 24.63 -12.32 -16.14
N THR A 69 23.57 -13.12 -16.25
CA THR A 69 22.46 -13.13 -15.30
C THR A 69 22.33 -14.45 -14.57
N TYR A 70 21.69 -14.42 -13.41
CA TYR A 70 21.36 -15.58 -12.60
C TYR A 70 19.96 -16.06 -12.99
N ALA A 71 19.92 -17.14 -13.77
CA ALA A 71 18.69 -17.63 -14.36
C ALA A 71 18.06 -18.75 -13.53
N LEU A 72 16.73 -18.78 -13.51
CA LEU A 72 15.90 -19.80 -12.87
C LEU A 72 14.71 -20.11 -13.78
N SER A 73 14.35 -21.39 -13.93
CA SER A 73 13.17 -21.83 -14.69
C SER A 73 12.41 -22.95 -14.00
N GLY A 74 11.09 -22.97 -14.15
CA GLY A 74 10.24 -24.00 -13.58
C GLY A 74 10.51 -25.40 -14.12
N GLY A 75 10.98 -25.52 -15.37
CA GLY A 75 11.29 -26.82 -16.00
C GLY A 75 10.11 -27.79 -15.99
N GLY A 76 8.89 -27.28 -16.23
CA GLY A 76 7.63 -28.03 -16.19
C GLY A 76 7.08 -28.33 -14.79
N LYS A 77 7.70 -27.81 -13.72
CA LYS A 77 7.26 -28.04 -12.32
C LYS A 77 6.50 -26.82 -11.81
N GLU A 78 5.17 -26.88 -11.82
CA GLU A 78 4.30 -25.81 -11.26
C GLU A 78 4.60 -25.46 -9.78
N TYR A 79 5.25 -26.38 -9.06
CA TYR A 79 5.64 -26.24 -7.66
C TYR A 79 7.12 -25.88 -7.47
N ALA A 80 7.85 -25.56 -8.54
CA ALA A 80 9.26 -25.19 -8.47
C ALA A 80 9.48 -24.05 -7.46
N ASN A 81 10.55 -24.13 -6.67
CA ASN A 81 10.91 -23.11 -5.69
C ASN A 81 12.40 -23.22 -5.36
N GLY A 82 13.15 -22.14 -5.54
CA GLY A 82 14.57 -22.10 -5.25
C GLY A 82 15.13 -20.69 -5.42
N CYS A 83 16.39 -20.51 -5.06
CA CYS A 83 17.00 -19.19 -5.12
C CYS A 83 18.50 -19.23 -5.34
N TRP A 84 19.02 -18.17 -5.93
CA TRP A 84 20.43 -17.82 -5.82
C TRP A 84 20.65 -17.05 -4.52
N THR A 85 21.70 -17.39 -3.77
CA THR A 85 22.06 -16.76 -2.49
C THR A 85 23.47 -16.19 -2.54
N ARG A 86 23.69 -15.05 -1.85
CA ARG A 86 25.02 -14.48 -1.62
C ARG A 86 25.06 -13.81 -0.25
N ASN A 87 26.12 -14.05 0.52
CA ASN A 87 26.35 -13.34 1.77
C ASN A 87 27.18 -12.07 1.51
N THR A 88 26.86 -10.99 2.22
CA THR A 88 27.53 -9.69 2.06
C THR A 88 27.74 -9.07 3.45
N PRO A 89 28.98 -8.71 3.82
CA PRO A 89 29.26 -8.04 5.09
C PRO A 89 28.49 -6.71 5.20
N VAL A 90 28.00 -6.40 6.40
CA VAL A 90 27.30 -5.14 6.70
C VAL A 90 27.76 -4.54 8.02
N GLN A 91 27.49 -3.25 8.19
CA GLN A 91 27.69 -2.54 9.44
C GLN A 91 26.33 -2.29 10.09
N SER A 92 26.20 -2.63 11.36
CA SER A 92 24.95 -2.45 12.09
C SER A 92 24.52 -0.98 12.15
N ASN A 93 23.21 -0.74 12.13
CA ASN A 93 22.58 0.59 12.14
C ASN A 93 22.83 1.48 10.91
N TYR A 94 23.67 1.07 9.96
CA TYR A 94 23.83 1.76 8.68
C TYR A 94 22.67 1.46 7.72
N PHE A 95 22.51 2.30 6.70
CA PHE A 95 21.49 2.11 5.67
C PHE A 95 22.11 1.50 4.42
N TYR A 96 21.41 0.56 3.81
CA TYR A 96 21.81 -0.12 2.59
C TYR A 96 20.69 -0.10 1.57
N GLU A 97 21.01 0.25 0.33
CA GLU A 97 20.14 0.09 -0.82
C GLU A 97 20.42 -1.26 -1.47
N PHE A 98 19.37 -2.08 -1.60
CA PHE A 98 19.38 -3.26 -2.45
C PHE A 98 18.83 -2.89 -3.81
N THR A 99 19.51 -3.31 -4.87
CA THR A 99 19.07 -3.14 -6.26
C THR A 99 19.39 -4.37 -7.09
N THR A 100 18.41 -4.92 -7.79
CA THR A 100 18.61 -5.90 -8.87
C THR A 100 17.56 -5.65 -9.97
N HIS A 101 17.79 -6.21 -11.15
CA HIS A 101 16.85 -6.15 -12.25
C HIS A 101 16.52 -7.57 -12.67
N TYR A 102 15.27 -7.83 -13.02
CA TYR A 102 14.90 -9.13 -13.57
C TYR A 102 14.15 -9.00 -14.88
N PHE A 103 14.37 -9.97 -15.76
CA PHE A 103 13.58 -10.17 -16.96
C PHE A 103 12.76 -11.44 -16.79
N ALA A 104 11.46 -11.35 -17.03
CA ALA A 104 10.53 -12.48 -16.95
C ALA A 104 10.16 -12.96 -18.36
N GLN A 105 10.11 -14.28 -18.56
CA GLN A 105 9.64 -14.92 -19.79
C GLN A 105 8.57 -15.95 -19.42
N ASN A 106 7.41 -15.88 -20.09
CA ASN A 106 6.31 -16.85 -19.94
C ASN A 106 5.91 -17.12 -18.48
N LEU A 107 5.97 -16.10 -17.62
CA LEU A 107 5.56 -16.17 -16.23
C LEU A 107 4.10 -15.73 -16.10
N ASP A 108 3.26 -16.57 -15.49
CA ASP A 108 1.84 -16.29 -15.26
C ASP A 108 1.67 -15.05 -14.36
N ASP A 109 2.47 -14.96 -13.29
CA ASP A 109 2.41 -13.91 -12.28
C ASP A 109 3.84 -13.49 -11.84
N PRO A 110 4.52 -12.62 -12.62
CA PRO A 110 5.90 -12.27 -12.37
C PRO A 110 6.18 -11.72 -10.97
N LEU A 111 5.29 -10.89 -10.41
CA LEU A 111 5.47 -10.30 -9.08
C LEU A 111 5.34 -11.31 -7.93
N ARG A 112 4.63 -12.42 -8.18
CA ARG A 112 4.47 -13.54 -7.26
C ARG A 112 5.61 -14.54 -7.31
N SER A 113 6.13 -14.75 -8.51
CA SER A 113 7.08 -15.81 -8.83
C SER A 113 8.54 -15.36 -8.87
N ALA A 114 8.82 -14.09 -9.18
CA ALA A 114 10.16 -13.49 -9.14
C ALA A 114 10.27 -12.44 -8.04
N LEU A 115 11.11 -12.68 -7.03
CA LEU A 115 11.28 -11.76 -5.90
C LEU A 115 12.70 -11.82 -5.33
N ALA A 116 13.05 -10.81 -4.54
CA ALA A 116 14.27 -10.83 -3.73
C ALA A 116 13.94 -10.88 -2.23
N ARG A 117 14.87 -11.42 -1.44
CA ARG A 117 14.83 -11.35 0.04
C ARG A 117 16.19 -10.92 0.60
N ILE A 118 16.14 -10.27 1.76
CA ILE A 118 17.31 -9.94 2.57
C ILE A 118 17.09 -10.51 3.96
N LEU A 119 18.02 -11.35 4.39
CA LEU A 119 18.05 -11.96 5.73
C LEU A 119 19.26 -11.41 6.48
N TRP A 120 19.10 -11.11 7.76
CA TRP A 120 20.12 -10.44 8.57
C TRP A 120 20.66 -11.37 9.64
N PHE A 121 21.98 -11.50 9.72
CA PHE A 121 22.62 -12.45 10.63
C PHE A 121 23.68 -11.80 11.51
N ASP A 122 23.80 -12.30 12.73
CA ASP A 122 24.88 -11.94 13.66
C ASP A 122 26.17 -12.75 13.40
N GLU A 123 27.15 -12.57 14.29
CA GLU A 123 28.44 -13.25 14.24
C GLU A 123 28.35 -14.75 14.51
N ASP A 124 27.30 -15.25 15.17
CA ASP A 124 27.08 -16.67 15.41
C ASP A 124 26.35 -17.34 14.23
N GLY A 125 25.80 -16.53 13.32
CA GLY A 125 25.03 -16.97 12.16
C GLY A 125 23.56 -17.17 12.48
N GLU A 126 23.05 -16.55 13.55
CA GLU A 126 21.64 -16.55 13.91
C GLU A 126 20.93 -15.36 13.26
N GLU A 127 19.68 -15.55 12.85
CA GLU A 127 18.87 -14.50 12.22
C GLU A 127 18.42 -13.48 13.29
N VAL A 128 18.70 -12.19 13.07
CA VAL A 128 18.48 -11.13 14.09
C VAL A 128 17.28 -10.22 13.79
N SER A 129 16.62 -10.40 12.65
CA SER A 129 15.46 -9.62 12.24
C SER A 129 14.64 -10.42 11.25
N VAL A 130 13.34 -10.11 11.15
CA VAL A 130 12.47 -10.64 10.09
C VAL A 130 13.05 -10.34 8.70
N ALA A 131 12.85 -11.28 7.78
CA ALA A 131 13.20 -11.14 6.37
C ALA A 131 12.58 -9.89 5.73
N GLU A 132 13.39 -9.18 4.96
CA GLU A 132 12.99 -8.01 4.19
C GLU A 132 12.72 -8.40 2.73
N TYR A 133 11.75 -7.73 2.11
CA TYR A 133 11.29 -8.03 0.75
C TYR A 133 11.39 -6.77 -0.12
N PRO A 134 12.55 -6.48 -0.74
CA PRO A 134 12.74 -5.31 -1.62
C PRO A 134 11.60 -5.13 -2.61
N ALA A 135 11.01 -3.93 -2.72
CA ALA A 135 9.87 -3.69 -3.62
C ALA A 135 10.27 -3.81 -5.10
N THR A 136 9.35 -4.34 -5.91
CA THR A 136 9.44 -4.23 -7.37
C THR A 136 8.83 -2.89 -7.78
N LEU A 137 9.58 -2.06 -8.49
CA LEU A 137 9.09 -0.76 -8.97
C LEU A 137 8.03 -0.96 -10.07
N ALA A 138 7.05 -0.07 -10.14
CA ALA A 138 5.94 -0.17 -11.09
C ALA A 138 6.37 0.05 -12.55
N ALA A 139 7.44 0.82 -12.79
CA ALA A 139 7.94 1.11 -14.12
C ALA A 139 8.88 0.01 -14.61
N GLU A 140 8.60 -0.50 -15.82
CA GLU A 140 9.52 -1.34 -16.57
C GLU A 140 10.50 -0.48 -17.38
N THR A 141 11.70 -1.00 -17.61
CA THR A 141 12.60 -0.39 -18.59
C THR A 141 12.06 -0.60 -20.00
N PRO A 142 12.43 0.24 -20.99
CA PRO A 142 12.02 0.05 -22.39
C PRO A 142 12.37 -1.33 -22.97
N GLU A 143 13.38 -2.00 -22.40
CA GLU A 143 13.84 -3.33 -22.79
C GLU A 143 13.14 -4.48 -22.06
N GLY A 144 12.11 -4.18 -21.24
CA GLY A 144 11.28 -5.14 -20.52
C GLY A 144 11.88 -5.68 -19.23
N TRP A 145 12.85 -4.97 -18.63
CA TRP A 145 13.38 -5.34 -17.31
C TRP A 145 12.55 -4.68 -16.20
N HIS A 146 12.27 -5.44 -15.16
CA HIS A 146 11.71 -4.93 -13.92
C HIS A 146 12.84 -4.62 -12.94
N THR A 147 12.68 -3.54 -12.17
CA THR A 147 13.65 -3.15 -11.14
C THR A 147 13.12 -3.55 -9.76
N ILE A 148 13.92 -4.27 -8.99
CA ILE A 148 13.69 -4.50 -7.57
C ILE A 148 14.66 -3.61 -6.80
N GLN A 149 14.15 -2.63 -6.07
CA GLN A 149 14.97 -1.63 -5.40
C GLN A 149 14.33 -1.15 -4.10
N GLN A 150 15.09 -1.16 -3.00
CA GLN A 150 14.66 -0.54 -1.75
C GLN A 150 15.80 -0.32 -0.76
N VAL A 151 15.66 0.69 0.09
CA VAL A 151 16.59 1.02 1.18
C VAL A 151 16.14 0.43 2.51
N TYR A 152 17.08 -0.14 3.25
CA TYR A 152 16.89 -0.78 4.56
C TYR A 152 17.86 -0.25 5.59
N GLN A 153 17.42 -0.15 6.84
CA GLN A 153 18.33 0.03 7.97
C GLN A 153 18.80 -1.34 8.46
N CYS A 154 20.10 -1.54 8.50
CA CYS A 154 20.74 -2.74 9.03
C CYS A 154 20.41 -2.90 10.53
N PRO A 155 19.92 -4.07 10.99
CA PRO A 155 19.65 -4.32 12.40
C PRO A 155 20.88 -4.14 13.29
N GLU A 156 20.67 -3.77 14.56
CA GLU A 156 21.73 -3.44 15.52
C GLU A 156 22.77 -4.57 15.72
N LYS A 157 22.32 -5.84 15.60
CA LYS A 157 23.17 -7.03 15.81
C LYS A 157 23.68 -7.67 14.53
N ALA A 158 23.28 -7.17 13.36
CA ALA A 158 23.64 -7.79 12.09
C ALA A 158 25.09 -7.45 11.70
N VAL A 159 25.85 -8.46 11.28
CA VAL A 159 27.23 -8.33 10.79
C VAL A 159 27.37 -8.76 9.32
N TYR A 160 26.44 -9.57 8.81
CA TYR A 160 26.28 -9.83 7.38
C TYR A 160 24.80 -9.96 7.01
N ALA A 161 24.51 -9.75 5.73
CA ALA A 161 23.21 -10.00 5.13
C ALA A 161 23.32 -11.12 4.10
N ARG A 162 22.34 -12.02 4.06
CA ARG A 162 22.14 -12.95 2.93
C ARG A 162 21.14 -12.35 1.97
N LEU A 163 21.57 -12.16 0.73
CA LEU A 163 20.74 -11.73 -0.38
C LEU A 163 20.22 -12.97 -1.10
N GLU A 164 18.94 -12.99 -1.43
CA GLU A 164 18.32 -14.09 -2.17
C GLU A 164 17.59 -13.57 -3.40
N LEU A 165 17.79 -14.24 -4.54
CA LEU A 165 17.06 -14.02 -5.80
C LEU A 165 16.22 -15.27 -6.05
N VAL A 166 14.91 -15.14 -5.85
CA VAL A 166 13.98 -16.26 -5.67
C VAL A 166 13.11 -16.44 -6.90
N TYR A 167 12.97 -17.70 -7.33
CA TYR A 167 11.94 -18.16 -8.27
C TYR A 167 10.99 -19.11 -7.56
N ARG A 168 9.68 -18.97 -7.80
CA ARG A 168 8.70 -19.92 -7.27
C ARG A 168 7.41 -20.03 -8.08
N TRP A 169 6.81 -21.21 -8.01
CA TRP A 169 5.39 -21.51 -8.31
C TRP A 169 4.92 -21.17 -9.73
N ASP A 170 5.74 -21.51 -10.71
CA ASP A 170 5.40 -21.44 -12.13
C ASP A 170 6.11 -22.58 -12.88
N SER A 171 5.41 -23.25 -13.80
CA SER A 171 5.90 -24.44 -14.51
C SER A 171 6.88 -24.10 -15.63
N ASP A 172 6.49 -23.18 -16.50
CA ASP A 172 7.12 -22.99 -17.81
C ASP A 172 7.85 -21.64 -17.92
N GLY A 173 7.64 -20.79 -16.91
CA GLY A 173 8.27 -19.50 -16.77
C GLY A 173 9.77 -19.58 -16.52
N SER A 174 10.45 -18.51 -16.90
CA SER A 174 11.86 -18.29 -16.62
C SER A 174 12.10 -16.87 -16.17
N VAL A 175 13.03 -16.69 -15.23
CA VAL A 175 13.49 -15.39 -14.75
C VAL A 175 15.00 -15.29 -14.87
N PHE A 176 15.48 -14.11 -15.23
CA PHE A 176 16.90 -13.78 -15.36
C PHE A 176 17.18 -12.58 -14.47
N PHE A 177 17.91 -12.77 -13.37
CA PHE A 177 18.27 -11.68 -12.48
C PHE A 177 19.65 -11.12 -12.82
N SER A 178 19.77 -9.79 -12.84
CA SER A 178 21.08 -9.13 -12.84
C SER A 178 21.81 -9.40 -11.51
N GLU A 179 23.12 -9.22 -11.52
CA GLU A 179 23.89 -9.05 -10.28
C GLU A 179 23.18 -8.05 -9.36
N ALA A 180 23.04 -8.42 -8.08
CA ALA A 180 22.42 -7.57 -7.09
C ALA A 180 23.46 -6.66 -6.47
N GLU A 181 23.16 -5.38 -6.38
CA GLU A 181 23.95 -4.40 -5.67
C GLU A 181 23.40 -4.25 -4.25
N PHE A 182 24.31 -4.17 -3.27
CA PHE A 182 23.94 -3.86 -1.89
C PHE A 182 24.88 -2.80 -1.33
N LYS A 183 24.49 -1.53 -1.52
CA LYS A 183 25.37 -0.37 -1.33
C LYS A 183 24.97 0.38 -0.08
N GLN A 184 25.96 0.74 0.73
CA GLN A 184 25.73 1.62 1.87
C GLN A 184 25.31 3.02 1.38
N VAL A 185 24.22 3.54 1.92
CA VAL A 185 23.63 4.83 1.57
C VAL A 185 23.37 5.68 2.80
N ARG A 186 22.92 6.92 2.60
CA ARG A 186 22.47 7.79 3.69
C ARG A 186 21.09 7.33 4.19
N PRO A 187 20.73 7.67 5.45
CA PRO A 187 19.37 7.44 5.94
C PRO A 187 18.30 8.02 5.00
N ILE A 188 17.17 7.31 4.90
CA ILE A 188 15.99 7.79 4.17
C ILE A 188 15.54 9.09 4.84
N LYS A 189 15.34 10.14 4.04
CA LYS A 189 14.82 11.40 4.56
C LYS A 189 13.33 11.22 4.88
N PRO A 190 12.86 11.68 6.04
CA PRO A 190 11.43 11.67 6.35
C PRO A 190 10.62 12.39 5.27
N GLU A 191 9.56 11.74 4.79
CA GLU A 191 8.61 12.29 3.82
C GLU A 191 7.38 12.75 4.59
N LYS A 192 7.54 13.90 5.25
CA LYS A 192 6.53 14.46 6.13
C LYS A 192 5.39 15.09 5.33
N VAL A 193 4.17 14.74 5.68
CA VAL A 193 2.94 15.29 5.09
C VAL A 193 1.91 15.56 6.18
N LYS A 194 1.19 16.68 6.08
CA LYS A 194 0.09 17.03 6.96
C LYS A 194 -1.25 16.66 6.33
N LEU A 195 -1.82 15.57 6.82
CA LEU A 195 -3.14 15.09 6.42
C LEU A 195 -4.23 15.80 7.23
N ALA A 196 -5.31 16.19 6.56
CA ALA A 196 -6.44 16.83 7.22
C ALA A 196 -7.78 16.15 6.90
N THR A 197 -8.66 16.12 7.90
CA THR A 197 -10.05 15.69 7.77
C THR A 197 -10.99 16.74 8.34
N VAL A 198 -12.16 16.85 7.73
CA VAL A 198 -13.25 17.74 8.17
C VAL A 198 -14.45 16.92 8.64
N HIS A 199 -15.01 17.31 9.78
CA HIS A 199 -16.32 16.87 10.25
C HIS A 199 -17.26 18.07 10.27
N TYR A 200 -18.25 18.10 9.38
CA TYR A 200 -19.24 19.16 9.40
C TYR A 200 -20.50 18.78 8.63
N ILE A 201 -21.67 19.05 9.24
CA ILE A 201 -22.97 18.90 8.59
C ILE A 201 -23.52 20.30 8.28
N PRO A 202 -23.70 20.66 6.99
CA PRO A 202 -24.34 21.92 6.63
C PRO A 202 -25.76 22.06 7.16
N THR A 203 -26.20 23.31 7.33
CA THR A 203 -27.53 23.64 7.85
C THR A 203 -28.65 23.05 6.97
N LYS A 204 -29.73 22.55 7.57
CA LYS A 204 -30.88 22.00 6.81
C LYS A 204 -31.56 23.07 5.94
N GLY A 205 -31.81 22.75 4.68
CA GLY A 205 -32.45 23.62 3.70
C GLY A 205 -31.50 24.58 2.97
N SER A 206 -30.19 24.42 3.16
CA SER A 206 -29.18 25.20 2.44
C SER A 206 -29.18 24.88 0.94
N THR A 207 -28.71 25.83 0.14
CA THR A 207 -28.37 25.61 -1.27
C THR A 207 -26.99 24.96 -1.40
N THR A 208 -26.68 24.43 -2.59
CA THR A 208 -25.31 23.96 -2.93
C THR A 208 -24.26 25.04 -2.66
N GLN A 209 -24.53 26.29 -3.05
CA GLN A 209 -23.60 27.41 -2.82
C GLN A 209 -23.39 27.68 -1.33
N GLU A 210 -24.46 27.71 -0.54
CA GLU A 210 -24.37 27.89 0.91
C GLU A 210 -23.62 26.73 1.60
N ASN A 211 -23.71 25.51 1.08
CA ASN A 211 -22.88 24.40 1.56
C ASN A 211 -21.39 24.66 1.32
N LEU A 212 -21.03 25.09 0.10
CA LEU A 212 -19.64 25.41 -0.25
C LEU A 212 -19.08 26.54 0.63
N GLU A 213 -19.88 27.56 0.92
CA GLU A 213 -19.51 28.67 1.82
C GLU A 213 -19.36 28.24 3.27
N GLN A 214 -20.11 27.25 3.73
CA GLN A 214 -19.93 26.68 5.06
C GLN A 214 -18.65 25.83 5.12
N PHE A 215 -18.41 24.98 4.12
CA PHE A 215 -17.19 24.16 4.05
C PHE A 215 -15.92 24.98 3.85
N SER A 216 -15.98 26.10 3.12
CA SER A 216 -14.81 26.95 2.86
C SER A 216 -14.18 27.44 4.15
N LYS A 217 -14.96 27.75 5.19
CA LYS A 217 -14.46 28.15 6.53
C LYS A 217 -13.53 27.10 7.13
N PHE A 218 -13.86 25.82 6.95
CA PHE A 218 -13.06 24.69 7.46
C PHE A 218 -11.85 24.40 6.58
N LEU A 219 -11.97 24.57 5.26
CA LEU A 219 -10.82 24.54 4.36
C LEU A 219 -9.81 25.67 4.69
N GLU A 220 -10.30 26.88 4.96
CA GLU A 220 -9.43 27.98 5.39
C GLU A 220 -8.73 27.70 6.72
N ASP A 221 -9.41 27.05 7.67
CA ASP A 221 -8.80 26.62 8.93
C ASP A 221 -7.74 25.54 8.71
N ALA A 222 -8.03 24.52 7.88
CA ALA A 222 -7.05 23.50 7.49
C ALA A 222 -5.81 24.13 6.82
N GLY A 223 -6.03 25.07 5.90
CA GLY A 223 -4.97 25.82 5.24
C GLY A 223 -4.14 26.67 6.21
N LYS A 224 -4.77 27.35 7.18
CA LYS A 224 -4.07 28.10 8.24
C LYS A 224 -3.25 27.19 9.16
N LYS A 225 -3.70 25.95 9.37
CA LYS A 225 -2.95 24.89 10.09
C LYS A 225 -1.83 24.27 9.23
N GLY A 226 -1.74 24.65 7.95
CA GLY A 226 -0.72 24.21 7.01
C GLY A 226 -0.94 22.78 6.54
N ALA A 227 -2.18 22.35 6.35
CA ALA A 227 -2.48 21.05 5.75
C ALA A 227 -1.90 20.96 4.33
N ASP A 228 -1.31 19.82 3.99
CA ASP A 228 -0.86 19.52 2.62
C ASP A 228 -2.00 18.99 1.77
N ILE A 229 -2.91 18.22 2.38
CA ILE A 229 -4.10 17.68 1.75
C ILE A 229 -5.25 17.60 2.77
N VAL A 230 -6.47 17.94 2.34
CA VAL A 230 -7.68 17.89 3.16
C VAL A 230 -8.80 17.08 2.51
N CYS A 231 -9.46 16.25 3.30
CA CYS A 231 -10.65 15.48 2.91
C CYS A 231 -11.92 16.20 3.35
N LEU A 232 -12.83 16.46 2.41
CA LEU A 232 -14.22 16.81 2.68
C LEU A 232 -15.14 15.59 2.52
N PRO A 233 -16.36 15.62 3.09
CA PRO A 233 -17.28 14.51 3.01
C PRO A 233 -17.82 14.23 1.60
N GLU A 234 -18.55 13.13 1.47
CA GLU A 234 -19.25 12.74 0.25
C GLU A 234 -20.44 13.68 -0.05
N GLY A 235 -20.67 14.04 -1.31
CA GLY A 235 -21.87 14.76 -1.73
C GLY A 235 -22.05 16.15 -1.09
N ILE A 236 -20.96 16.93 -1.00
CA ILE A 236 -21.01 18.29 -0.41
C ILE A 236 -21.99 19.22 -1.13
N THR A 237 -22.31 18.92 -2.41
CA THR A 237 -23.26 19.69 -3.21
C THR A 237 -24.73 19.38 -2.90
N VAL A 238 -25.03 18.22 -2.30
CA VAL A 238 -26.41 17.75 -2.07
C VAL A 238 -26.82 17.73 -0.60
N VAL A 239 -25.87 17.57 0.33
CA VAL A 239 -26.19 17.39 1.75
C VAL A 239 -27.12 18.48 2.27
N ASN A 240 -28.22 18.04 2.89
CA ASN A 240 -29.22 18.91 3.51
C ASN A 240 -29.91 19.93 2.59
N THR A 241 -29.74 19.86 1.27
CA THR A 241 -30.39 20.77 0.31
C THR A 241 -31.85 20.42 0.00
N GLY A 242 -32.22 19.14 0.16
CA GLY A 242 -33.51 18.63 -0.29
C GLY A 242 -33.61 18.39 -1.80
N MET A 243 -32.54 18.65 -2.55
CA MET A 243 -32.44 18.39 -3.99
C MET A 243 -32.06 16.94 -4.27
N SER A 244 -32.35 16.45 -5.48
CA SER A 244 -31.87 15.14 -5.93
C SER A 244 -30.40 15.20 -6.37
N TYR A 245 -29.76 14.03 -6.48
CA TYR A 245 -28.40 13.93 -7.04
C TYR A 245 -28.30 14.51 -8.45
N ILE A 246 -29.37 14.33 -9.25
CA ILE A 246 -29.46 14.80 -10.63
C ILE A 246 -29.54 16.33 -10.67
N ASP A 247 -30.29 16.95 -9.75
CA ASP A 247 -30.46 18.40 -9.72
C ASP A 247 -29.17 19.14 -9.36
N VAL A 248 -28.31 18.53 -8.53
CA VAL A 248 -27.03 19.12 -8.11
C VAL A 248 -25.84 18.69 -8.97
N ALA A 249 -26.06 17.81 -9.95
CA ALA A 249 -24.98 17.27 -10.77
C ALA A 249 -24.46 18.31 -11.78
N GLU A 250 -23.14 18.52 -11.77
CA GLU A 250 -22.45 19.55 -12.56
C GLU A 250 -21.28 18.94 -13.36
N PRO A 251 -20.80 19.58 -14.44
CA PRO A 251 -19.61 19.09 -15.14
C PRO A 251 -18.37 19.10 -14.24
N VAL A 252 -17.41 18.20 -14.52
CA VAL A 252 -16.11 18.16 -13.84
C VAL A 252 -14.99 18.19 -14.90
N PRO A 253 -14.18 19.26 -14.97
CA PRO A 253 -14.21 20.45 -14.10
C PRO A 253 -15.45 21.33 -14.30
N GLY A 254 -15.88 22.01 -13.23
CA GLY A 254 -17.06 22.88 -13.17
C GLY A 254 -17.10 23.75 -11.90
N PRO A 255 -18.27 24.35 -11.60
CA PRO A 255 -18.41 25.41 -10.60
C PRO A 255 -17.82 25.06 -9.22
N THR A 256 -18.12 23.88 -8.69
CA THR A 256 -17.60 23.44 -7.39
C THR A 256 -16.08 23.27 -7.42
N THR A 257 -15.53 22.61 -8.45
CA THR A 257 -14.08 22.45 -8.56
C THR A 257 -13.35 23.78 -8.75
N SER A 258 -13.94 24.76 -9.45
CA SER A 258 -13.37 26.11 -9.57
C SER A 258 -13.39 26.84 -8.23
N TYR A 259 -14.50 26.76 -7.49
CA TYR A 259 -14.60 27.37 -6.16
C TYR A 259 -13.58 26.78 -5.18
N LEU A 260 -13.44 25.45 -5.15
CA LEU A 260 -12.43 24.77 -4.34
C LEU A 260 -11.01 25.09 -4.82
N GLY A 261 -10.81 25.26 -6.13
CA GLY A 261 -9.54 25.63 -6.75
C GLY A 261 -8.96 26.94 -6.23
N GLU A 262 -9.80 27.96 -6.07
CA GLU A 262 -9.37 29.25 -5.49
C GLU A 262 -8.84 29.08 -4.06
N ILE A 263 -9.48 28.23 -3.25
CA ILE A 263 -9.07 27.96 -1.87
C ILE A 263 -7.78 27.12 -1.85
N ALA A 264 -7.73 26.05 -2.67
CA ALA A 264 -6.57 25.19 -2.81
C ALA A 264 -5.32 26.00 -3.17
N LYS A 265 -5.45 26.90 -4.16
CA LYS A 265 -4.38 27.80 -4.59
C LYS A 265 -3.98 28.82 -3.52
N LYS A 266 -4.95 29.43 -2.83
CA LYS A 266 -4.72 30.41 -1.77
C LYS A 266 -3.88 29.84 -0.62
N TYR A 267 -4.11 28.58 -0.25
CA TYR A 267 -3.39 27.92 0.85
C TYR A 267 -2.29 26.97 0.38
N GLY A 268 -2.14 26.78 -0.93
CA GLY A 268 -1.19 25.86 -1.53
C GLY A 268 -1.38 24.43 -1.04
N MET A 269 -2.61 23.91 -1.00
CA MET A 269 -2.93 22.56 -0.50
C MET A 269 -3.77 21.78 -1.51
N TYR A 270 -3.76 20.45 -1.44
CA TYR A 270 -4.70 19.59 -2.17
C TYR A 270 -6.05 19.51 -1.44
N ILE A 271 -7.14 19.41 -2.19
CA ILE A 271 -8.49 19.23 -1.64
C ILE A 271 -9.14 18.02 -2.29
N VAL A 272 -9.59 17.07 -1.47
CA VAL A 272 -10.48 15.98 -1.89
C VAL A 272 -11.90 16.29 -1.46
N ALA A 273 -12.86 16.18 -2.38
CA ALA A 273 -14.28 16.41 -2.09
C ALA A 273 -15.18 15.48 -2.90
N GLY A 274 -16.24 14.95 -2.27
CA GLY A 274 -17.27 14.20 -3.00
C GLY A 274 -18.35 15.12 -3.57
N ILE A 275 -18.61 15.02 -4.86
CA ILE A 275 -19.62 15.78 -5.61
C ILE A 275 -20.40 14.85 -6.56
N TYR A 276 -21.46 15.35 -7.18
CA TYR A 276 -22.14 14.64 -8.27
C TYR A 276 -21.74 15.24 -9.61
N GLU A 277 -21.18 14.41 -10.49
CA GLU A 277 -20.70 14.82 -11.80
C GLU A 277 -21.72 14.50 -12.88
N ARG A 278 -22.00 15.47 -13.75
CA ARG A 278 -22.76 15.27 -15.00
C ARG A 278 -21.81 15.21 -16.18
N ASN A 279 -21.80 14.07 -16.88
CA ASN A 279 -21.08 13.88 -18.14
C ASN A 279 -22.07 13.46 -19.24
N GLY A 280 -22.57 14.44 -19.99
CA GLY A 280 -23.63 14.22 -20.97
C GLY A 280 -24.90 13.67 -20.32
N ALA A 281 -25.32 12.47 -20.74
CA ALA A 281 -26.49 11.78 -20.19
C ALA A 281 -26.21 11.05 -18.86
N VAL A 282 -24.94 10.93 -18.47
CA VAL A 282 -24.51 10.11 -17.33
C VAL A 282 -24.28 10.99 -16.11
N VAL A 283 -24.66 10.48 -14.92
CA VAL A 283 -24.36 11.11 -13.63
C VAL A 283 -23.57 10.15 -12.76
N TYR A 284 -22.46 10.62 -12.21
CA TYR A 284 -21.57 9.86 -11.33
C TYR A 284 -21.55 10.47 -9.92
N ASN A 285 -21.30 9.63 -8.92
CA ASN A 285 -20.81 10.07 -7.62
C ASN A 285 -19.28 10.14 -7.71
N THR A 286 -18.72 11.34 -7.63
CA THR A 286 -17.33 11.64 -7.99
C THR A 286 -16.57 12.23 -6.81
N ALA A 287 -15.43 11.64 -6.45
CA ALA A 287 -14.43 12.29 -5.62
C ALA A 287 -13.46 13.05 -6.53
N VAL A 288 -13.36 14.36 -6.35
CA VAL A 288 -12.41 15.21 -7.08
C VAL A 288 -11.18 15.47 -6.23
N LEU A 289 -10.01 15.47 -6.85
CA LEU A 289 -8.75 15.93 -6.28
C LEU A 289 -8.37 17.25 -6.97
N VAL A 290 -8.45 18.35 -6.22
CA VAL A 290 -8.04 19.68 -6.66
C VAL A 290 -6.60 19.91 -6.21
N GLY A 291 -5.74 20.32 -7.14
CA GLY A 291 -4.31 20.52 -6.93
C GLY A 291 -3.96 21.83 -6.22
N ARG A 292 -2.72 21.93 -5.73
CA ARG A 292 -2.18 23.15 -5.09
C ARG A 292 -2.19 24.38 -6.01
N ASP A 293 -2.24 24.17 -7.33
CA ASP A 293 -2.33 25.23 -8.34
C ASP A 293 -3.77 25.73 -8.59
N GLY A 294 -4.75 25.07 -7.97
CA GLY A 294 -6.19 25.30 -8.14
C GLY A 294 -6.82 24.52 -9.29
N GLY A 295 -6.04 23.72 -10.04
CA GLY A 295 -6.53 22.89 -11.13
C GLY A 295 -7.11 21.55 -10.67
N LEU A 296 -7.83 20.87 -11.56
CA LEU A 296 -8.26 19.49 -11.32
C LEU A 296 -7.05 18.55 -11.53
N ALA A 297 -6.52 18.00 -10.44
CA ALA A 297 -5.42 17.03 -10.50
C ALA A 297 -5.92 15.60 -10.79
N GLY A 298 -7.16 15.30 -10.44
CA GLY A 298 -7.74 13.98 -10.67
C GLY A 298 -9.20 13.87 -10.27
N LYS A 299 -9.85 12.78 -10.71
CA LYS A 299 -11.19 12.41 -10.25
C LYS A 299 -11.34 10.90 -10.19
N TYR A 300 -12.17 10.43 -9.27
CA TYR A 300 -12.53 9.03 -9.07
C TYR A 300 -14.05 8.91 -9.06
N HIS A 301 -14.59 7.98 -9.85
CA HIS A 301 -16.01 7.65 -9.88
C HIS A 301 -16.26 6.48 -8.94
N LYS A 302 -17.23 6.61 -8.03
CA LYS A 302 -17.62 5.55 -7.10
C LYS A 302 -17.94 4.27 -7.87
N ILE A 303 -17.25 3.19 -7.55
CA ILE A 303 -17.41 1.91 -8.25
C ILE A 303 -18.57 1.13 -7.64
N CYS A 304 -18.58 1.04 -6.31
CA CYS A 304 -19.59 0.27 -5.60
C CYS A 304 -20.74 1.19 -5.18
N LEU A 305 -21.86 1.13 -5.91
CA LEU A 305 -23.03 1.95 -5.60
C LEU A 305 -23.96 1.26 -4.59
N PRO A 306 -24.43 1.98 -3.54
CA PRO A 306 -25.54 1.52 -2.73
C PRO A 306 -26.85 1.60 -3.53
N ARG A 307 -27.88 0.89 -3.05
CA ARG A 307 -29.17 0.78 -3.74
C ARG A 307 -29.81 2.15 -4.01
N GLU A 308 -29.71 3.07 -3.06
CA GLU A 308 -30.30 4.40 -3.12
C GLU A 308 -29.70 5.24 -4.26
N GLU A 309 -28.41 5.12 -4.52
CA GLU A 309 -27.74 5.82 -5.62
C GLU A 309 -28.12 5.23 -6.98
N ILE A 310 -28.20 3.89 -7.09
CA ILE A 310 -28.67 3.22 -8.31
C ILE A 310 -30.11 3.68 -8.64
N GLN A 311 -30.99 3.69 -7.63
CA GLN A 311 -32.36 4.16 -7.79
C GLN A 311 -32.45 5.66 -8.07
N GLY A 312 -31.48 6.43 -7.58
CA GLY A 312 -31.31 7.86 -7.85
C GLY A 312 -30.73 8.18 -9.23
N GLY A 313 -30.42 7.17 -10.05
CA GLY A 313 -29.92 7.34 -11.42
C GLY A 313 -28.41 7.53 -11.53
N ILE A 314 -27.64 7.15 -10.51
CA ILE A 314 -26.18 7.20 -10.54
C ILE A 314 -25.62 5.99 -11.30
N THR A 315 -24.59 6.25 -12.10
CA THR A 315 -23.84 5.23 -12.85
C THR A 315 -22.54 4.90 -12.13
N PRO A 316 -22.15 3.62 -12.04
CA PRO A 316 -20.90 3.23 -11.38
C PRO A 316 -19.68 3.64 -12.20
N GLY A 317 -18.58 3.91 -11.52
CA GLY A 317 -17.25 3.98 -12.11
C GLY A 317 -16.70 2.61 -12.52
N ASP A 318 -15.62 2.62 -13.29
CA ASP A 318 -15.01 1.42 -13.89
C ASP A 318 -13.49 1.31 -13.63
N SER A 319 -12.92 2.23 -12.87
CA SER A 319 -11.47 2.35 -12.72
C SER A 319 -11.05 2.82 -11.34
N THR A 320 -9.81 2.47 -10.98
CA THR A 320 -9.21 2.67 -9.67
C THR A 320 -7.93 3.51 -9.84
N PRO A 321 -8.02 4.76 -10.34
CA PRO A 321 -6.86 5.62 -10.55
C PRO A 321 -6.20 6.00 -9.22
N VAL A 322 -4.90 6.24 -9.29
CA VAL A 322 -4.11 6.88 -8.24
C VAL A 322 -3.47 8.15 -8.80
N PHE A 323 -3.16 9.10 -7.94
CA PHE A 323 -2.71 10.43 -8.33
C PHE A 323 -1.38 10.75 -7.66
N GLU A 324 -0.37 11.03 -8.46
CA GLU A 324 0.94 11.46 -7.98
C GLU A 324 0.84 12.90 -7.44
N THR A 325 1.41 13.14 -6.27
CA THR A 325 1.52 14.46 -5.65
C THR A 325 2.99 14.78 -5.34
N ASP A 326 3.26 15.95 -4.76
CA ASP A 326 4.61 16.36 -4.39
C ASP A 326 5.17 15.66 -3.14
N PHE A 327 4.34 14.86 -2.44
CA PHE A 327 4.74 14.12 -1.24
C PHE A 327 4.52 12.61 -1.33
N GLY A 328 3.70 12.11 -2.26
CA GLY A 328 3.40 10.69 -2.40
C GLY A 328 2.15 10.40 -3.24
N THR A 329 1.76 9.15 -3.34
CA THR A 329 0.65 8.74 -4.22
C THR A 329 -0.68 8.68 -3.45
N VAL A 330 -1.71 9.35 -3.97
CA VAL A 330 -3.05 9.43 -3.36
C VAL A 330 -4.05 8.59 -4.13
N GLY A 331 -4.74 7.68 -3.44
CA GLY A 331 -5.95 7.01 -3.93
C GLY A 331 -7.22 7.65 -3.35
N MET A 332 -8.36 7.45 -4.00
CA MET A 332 -9.66 7.90 -3.52
C MET A 332 -10.66 6.74 -3.51
N MET A 333 -11.48 6.66 -2.46
CA MET A 333 -12.65 5.79 -2.35
C MET A 333 -13.84 6.63 -1.95
N ILE A 334 -15.06 6.16 -2.18
CA ILE A 334 -16.26 6.87 -1.72
C ILE A 334 -17.17 5.92 -0.97
N CYS A 335 -17.42 6.25 0.29
CA CYS A 335 -18.47 5.67 1.12
C CYS A 335 -18.59 4.14 1.01
N TRP A 336 -19.57 3.65 0.26
CA TRP A 336 -19.89 2.23 0.07
C TRP A 336 -18.72 1.38 -0.46
N ASP A 337 -17.75 1.99 -1.16
CA ASP A 337 -16.51 1.33 -1.58
C ASP A 337 -15.75 0.71 -0.40
N VAL A 338 -15.83 1.29 0.80
CA VAL A 338 -15.14 0.76 2.00
C VAL A 338 -15.59 -0.67 2.33
N THR A 339 -16.79 -1.07 1.91
CA THR A 339 -17.34 -2.41 2.12
C THR A 339 -16.58 -3.47 1.32
N PHE A 340 -15.96 -3.11 0.20
CA PHE A 340 -15.35 -4.02 -0.75
C PHE A 340 -13.81 -3.93 -0.65
N PRO A 341 -13.13 -4.94 -0.07
CA PRO A 341 -11.67 -4.91 0.09
C PRO A 341 -10.91 -4.75 -1.22
N GLU A 342 -11.50 -5.20 -2.33
CA GLU A 342 -10.93 -5.14 -3.67
C GLU A 342 -10.59 -3.71 -4.08
N VAL A 343 -11.43 -2.72 -3.74
CA VAL A 343 -11.22 -1.31 -4.14
C VAL A 343 -9.95 -0.77 -3.49
N ALA A 344 -9.81 -0.90 -2.16
CA ALA A 344 -8.61 -0.44 -1.46
C ALA A 344 -7.37 -1.23 -1.88
N ARG A 345 -7.50 -2.57 -2.05
CA ARG A 345 -6.40 -3.41 -2.52
C ARG A 345 -5.91 -2.95 -3.90
N MET A 346 -6.82 -2.71 -4.83
CA MET A 346 -6.49 -2.24 -6.18
C MET A 346 -5.80 -0.87 -6.19
N LEU A 347 -6.22 0.06 -5.33
CA LEU A 347 -5.54 1.36 -5.18
C LEU A 347 -4.12 1.20 -4.63
N THR A 348 -3.95 0.37 -3.59
CA THR A 348 -2.64 0.11 -2.98
C THR A 348 -1.70 -0.62 -3.93
N LEU A 349 -2.19 -1.59 -4.70
CA LEU A 349 -1.41 -2.28 -5.74
C LEU A 349 -0.93 -1.34 -6.85
N ARG A 350 -1.66 -0.25 -7.09
CA ARG A 350 -1.25 0.83 -8.00
C ARG A 350 -0.32 1.86 -7.36
N GLY A 351 0.04 1.70 -6.09
CA GLY A 351 1.04 2.53 -5.41
C GLY A 351 0.50 3.49 -4.36
N ALA A 352 -0.82 3.52 -4.09
CA ALA A 352 -1.37 4.47 -3.12
C ALA A 352 -0.70 4.36 -1.73
N ASP A 353 -0.21 5.49 -1.21
CA ASP A 353 0.31 5.65 0.15
C ASP A 353 -0.75 6.14 1.12
N ILE A 354 -1.65 6.98 0.59
CA ILE A 354 -2.79 7.57 1.30
C ILE A 354 -4.06 7.21 0.51
N ILE A 355 -5.12 6.82 1.20
CA ILE A 355 -6.46 6.77 0.63
C ILE A 355 -7.34 7.81 1.31
N MET A 356 -7.94 8.67 0.49
CA MET A 356 -8.91 9.69 0.93
C MET A 356 -10.31 9.13 0.72
N LEU A 357 -11.13 9.15 1.78
CA LEU A 357 -12.46 8.53 1.82
C LEU A 357 -13.52 9.55 2.26
N PRO A 358 -14.07 10.33 1.32
CA PRO A 358 -15.35 11.02 1.50
C PRO A 358 -16.46 10.00 1.77
N ILE A 359 -17.20 10.14 2.88
CA ILE A 359 -18.16 9.12 3.32
C ILE A 359 -19.32 9.71 4.11
N TRP A 360 -20.56 9.32 3.81
CA TRP A 360 -21.72 9.76 4.61
C TRP A 360 -21.86 9.04 5.96
N GLY A 361 -21.54 7.75 5.96
CA GLY A 361 -21.67 6.83 7.08
C GLY A 361 -21.19 5.43 6.67
N GLY A 362 -20.95 4.55 7.63
CA GLY A 362 -20.43 3.22 7.36
C GLY A 362 -20.22 2.38 8.62
N ILE A 363 -19.33 1.41 8.52
CA ILE A 363 -18.88 0.57 9.64
C ILE A 363 -17.42 0.94 9.93
N PRO A 364 -17.09 1.60 11.05
CA PRO A 364 -15.74 2.10 11.34
C PRO A 364 -14.66 1.01 11.30
N GLU A 365 -15.01 -0.21 11.68
CA GLU A 365 -14.12 -1.37 11.68
C GLU A 365 -13.61 -1.68 10.26
N LEU A 366 -14.38 -1.37 9.22
CA LEU A 366 -13.94 -1.55 7.84
C LEU A 366 -12.86 -0.53 7.48
N ALA A 367 -12.97 0.72 7.90
CA ALA A 367 -11.91 1.72 7.69
C ALA A 367 -10.60 1.27 8.36
N VAL A 368 -10.69 0.75 9.59
CA VAL A 368 -9.55 0.14 10.31
C VAL A 368 -8.96 -1.03 9.51
N ALA A 369 -9.80 -1.95 9.04
CA ALA A 369 -9.36 -3.09 8.25
C ALA A 369 -8.64 -2.67 6.95
N ARG A 370 -9.19 -1.69 6.21
CA ARG A 370 -8.59 -1.18 4.96
C ARG A 370 -7.21 -0.57 5.19
N ALA A 371 -7.03 0.16 6.29
CA ALA A 371 -5.72 0.72 6.65
C ALA A 371 -4.72 -0.39 6.99
N ILE A 372 -5.13 -1.38 7.80
CA ILE A 372 -4.28 -2.50 8.23
C ILE A 372 -3.89 -3.40 7.07
N GLU A 373 -4.85 -3.93 6.31
CA GLU A 373 -4.56 -4.99 5.33
C GLU A 373 -3.75 -4.45 4.14
N ASN A 374 -3.80 -3.14 3.89
CA ASN A 374 -3.10 -2.49 2.79
C ASN A 374 -1.87 -1.67 3.25
N GLN A 375 -1.65 -1.51 4.56
CA GLN A 375 -0.53 -0.74 5.13
C GLN A 375 -0.46 0.71 4.60
N ILE A 376 -1.62 1.37 4.53
CA ILE A 376 -1.79 2.74 4.02
C ILE A 376 -2.27 3.69 5.13
N TYR A 377 -2.05 4.99 4.94
CA TYR A 377 -2.79 6.00 5.71
C TYR A 377 -4.19 6.15 5.12
N LEU A 378 -5.23 6.08 5.96
CA LEU A 378 -6.61 6.27 5.51
C LEU A 378 -7.17 7.54 6.14
N VAL A 379 -7.79 8.40 5.34
CA VAL A 379 -8.40 9.65 5.80
C VAL A 379 -9.88 9.65 5.48
N THR A 380 -10.70 9.46 6.50
CA THR A 380 -12.17 9.49 6.40
C THR A 380 -12.67 10.90 6.68
N SER A 381 -13.66 11.37 5.93
CA SER A 381 -14.38 12.62 6.22
C SER A 381 -15.87 12.40 6.08
N SER A 382 -16.60 12.74 7.14
CA SER A 382 -17.97 12.29 7.40
C SER A 382 -18.83 13.36 8.05
N TYR A 383 -20.14 13.11 7.99
CA TYR A 383 -21.18 13.87 8.66
C TYR A 383 -21.51 13.32 10.06
N SER A 384 -21.11 12.10 10.38
CA SER A 384 -21.54 11.39 11.60
C SER A 384 -20.38 11.14 12.55
N THR A 385 -20.55 11.40 13.84
CA THR A 385 -19.56 10.97 14.85
C THR A 385 -19.77 9.54 15.34
N LYS A 386 -20.91 8.91 14.98
CA LYS A 386 -21.32 7.58 15.48
C LYS A 386 -21.14 6.46 14.48
N GLN A 387 -21.48 6.71 13.21
CA GLN A 387 -21.45 5.68 12.16
C GLN A 387 -20.08 5.62 11.48
N MET A 388 -19.48 6.76 11.18
CA MET A 388 -18.15 6.80 10.59
C MET A 388 -17.47 8.07 11.03
N LYS A 389 -16.45 7.96 11.85
CA LYS A 389 -15.71 9.12 12.35
C LYS A 389 -14.98 9.81 11.20
N SER A 390 -14.87 11.13 11.26
CA SER A 390 -13.92 11.88 10.43
C SER A 390 -12.54 11.76 11.07
N ALA A 391 -11.73 10.81 10.60
CA ALA A 391 -10.48 10.43 11.27
C ALA A 391 -9.34 10.13 10.29
N ILE A 392 -8.12 10.27 10.80
CA ILE A 392 -6.85 9.93 10.13
C ILE A 392 -6.31 8.66 10.80
N PHE A 393 -6.22 7.58 10.05
CA PHE A 393 -5.73 6.27 10.50
C PHE A 393 -4.30 6.05 10.02
N ASP A 394 -3.45 5.49 10.88
CA ASP A 394 -2.12 5.01 10.49
C ASP A 394 -2.17 3.66 9.75
N LYS A 395 -1.01 3.21 9.27
CA LYS A 395 -0.83 1.91 8.57
C LYS A 395 -1.16 0.68 9.44
N GLY A 396 -1.41 0.86 10.74
CA GLY A 396 -1.84 -0.16 11.69
C GLY A 396 -3.30 0.00 12.14
N GLY A 397 -4.07 0.90 11.52
CA GLY A 397 -5.47 1.15 11.85
C GLY A 397 -5.69 1.97 13.12
N VAL A 398 -4.64 2.58 13.69
CA VAL A 398 -4.74 3.45 14.86
C VAL A 398 -5.18 4.84 14.43
N ILE A 399 -6.18 5.41 15.10
CA ILE A 399 -6.60 6.80 14.88
C ILE A 399 -5.54 7.74 15.45
N LEU A 400 -4.93 8.54 14.58
CA LEU A 400 -3.96 9.57 14.94
C LEU A 400 -4.63 10.90 15.29
N GLY A 401 -5.83 11.14 14.74
CA GLY A 401 -6.63 12.33 15.00
C GLY A 401 -8.05 12.19 14.47
N GLU A 402 -8.99 12.83 15.15
CA GLU A 402 -10.43 12.82 14.82
C GLU A 402 -10.95 14.27 14.81
N ALA A 403 -11.79 14.59 13.83
CA ALA A 403 -12.63 15.79 13.80
C ALA A 403 -14.05 15.43 14.25
N ASN A 404 -14.72 16.36 14.93
CA ASN A 404 -16.05 16.15 15.51
C ASN A 404 -16.81 17.50 15.62
N ASP A 405 -17.94 17.51 16.34
CA ASP A 405 -18.82 18.68 16.45
C ASP A 405 -18.21 19.87 17.23
N THR A 406 -17.09 19.70 17.92
CA THR A 406 -16.37 20.79 18.62
C THR A 406 -15.03 21.14 17.96
N GLU A 407 -14.34 20.15 17.39
CA GLU A 407 -13.13 20.32 16.56
C GLU A 407 -13.44 19.88 15.12
N HIS A 408 -14.02 20.77 14.32
CA HIS A 408 -14.46 20.45 12.95
C HIS A 408 -13.33 20.11 11.96
N VAL A 409 -12.09 20.49 12.27
CA VAL A 409 -10.92 20.27 11.40
C VAL A 409 -9.78 19.69 12.20
N LYS A 410 -9.34 18.48 11.81
CA LYS A 410 -8.15 17.85 12.38
C LYS A 410 -7.03 17.79 11.35
N VAL A 411 -5.83 18.18 11.76
CA VAL A 411 -4.59 18.08 10.96
C VAL A 411 -3.57 17.25 11.74
N VAL A 412 -2.95 16.28 11.08
CA VAL A 412 -1.92 15.40 11.66
C VAL A 412 -0.74 15.32 10.68
N GLU A 413 0.47 15.54 11.18
CA GLU A 413 1.71 15.26 10.44
C GLU A 413 2.04 13.77 10.53
N VAL A 414 2.25 13.13 9.39
CA VAL A 414 2.70 11.75 9.27
C VAL A 414 3.97 11.68 8.41
N ASP A 415 4.64 10.52 8.41
CA ASP A 415 5.86 10.28 7.62
C ASP A 415 5.61 9.10 6.67
N LEU A 416 5.49 9.39 5.38
CA LEU A 416 5.16 8.39 4.37
C LEU A 416 6.29 7.36 4.19
N SER A 417 7.54 7.79 4.38
CA SER A 417 8.74 6.96 4.31
C SER A 417 8.81 5.91 5.42
N LYS A 418 8.08 6.12 6.53
CA LYS A 418 8.09 5.20 7.67
C LYS A 418 7.32 3.92 7.34
N ARG A 419 8.02 2.80 7.30
CA ARG A 419 7.45 1.47 7.10
C ARG A 419 6.77 0.96 8.37
N LYS A 420 5.72 0.16 8.20
CA LYS A 420 5.05 -0.52 9.30
C LYS A 420 5.46 -2.00 9.28
N MET A 421 6.25 -2.38 10.27
CA MET A 421 6.67 -3.76 10.47
C MET A 421 5.68 -4.49 11.38
N TRP A 422 5.23 -5.66 10.96
CA TRP A 422 4.44 -6.56 11.79
C TRP A 422 5.38 -7.49 12.58
N PRO A 423 5.14 -7.73 13.88
CA PRO A 423 6.08 -8.47 14.74
C PRO A 423 6.53 -9.84 14.21
N PHE A 424 5.66 -10.56 13.49
CA PHE A 424 5.93 -11.91 12.98
C PHE A 424 5.96 -12.00 11.44
N LEU A 425 5.56 -10.92 10.74
CA LEU A 425 5.39 -10.93 9.28
C LEU A 425 6.34 -9.96 8.57
N GLY A 426 6.92 -8.99 9.29
CA GLY A 426 7.73 -7.94 8.71
C GLY A 426 6.92 -6.95 7.87
N ASP A 427 7.46 -6.53 6.74
CA ASP A 427 6.86 -5.53 5.85
C ASP A 427 5.75 -6.15 4.98
N LEU A 428 4.50 -6.11 5.47
CA LEU A 428 3.37 -6.66 4.74
C LEU A 428 3.17 -5.96 3.39
N LYS A 429 3.42 -4.64 3.27
CA LYS A 429 3.12 -3.87 2.04
C LYS A 429 3.81 -4.50 0.84
N ASN A 430 5.07 -4.87 0.99
CA ASN A 430 5.85 -5.51 -0.06
C ASN A 430 5.55 -6.99 -0.26
N ARG A 431 4.95 -7.67 0.72
CA ARG A 431 4.59 -9.09 0.62
C ARG A 431 3.25 -9.31 -0.08
N ILE A 432 2.38 -8.29 -0.13
CA ILE A 432 1.04 -8.37 -0.72
C ILE A 432 1.05 -8.97 -2.14
N VAL A 433 1.79 -8.38 -3.07
CA VAL A 433 1.86 -8.86 -4.48
C VAL A 433 2.46 -10.26 -4.61
N ARG A 434 3.23 -10.67 -3.60
CA ARG A 434 3.93 -11.95 -3.59
C ARG A 434 3.09 -13.09 -3.04
N GLU A 435 2.13 -12.78 -2.20
CA GLU A 435 1.40 -13.77 -1.39
C GLU A 435 -0.10 -13.75 -1.62
N MET A 436 -0.61 -12.79 -2.39
CA MET A 436 -2.00 -12.80 -2.82
C MET A 436 -2.33 -14.04 -3.66
N PRO A 437 -3.61 -14.47 -3.70
CA PRO A 437 -4.03 -15.52 -4.61
C PRO A 437 -3.62 -15.19 -6.05
N PRO A 438 -3.15 -16.18 -6.83
CA PRO A 438 -2.74 -15.96 -8.20
C PRO A 438 -3.91 -15.45 -9.04
N GLN A 439 -3.61 -14.55 -9.98
CA GLN A 439 -4.63 -13.86 -10.78
C GLN A 439 -5.54 -14.84 -11.55
N LYS A 440 -5.02 -15.98 -12.00
CA LYS A 440 -5.82 -17.02 -12.68
C LYS A 440 -7.01 -17.52 -11.87
N LEU A 441 -6.89 -17.62 -10.55
CA LEU A 441 -8.01 -18.05 -9.69
C LEU A 441 -9.13 -17.00 -9.57
N VAL A 442 -8.84 -15.73 -9.88
CA VAL A 442 -9.83 -14.66 -9.86
C VAL A 442 -10.65 -14.65 -11.15
N ALA A 443 -10.04 -15.06 -12.27
CA ALA A 443 -10.67 -15.06 -13.59
C ALA A 443 -11.58 -16.27 -13.87
N ASP A 444 -11.32 -17.42 -13.24
CA ASP A 444 -12.04 -18.69 -13.48
C ASP A 444 -13.44 -18.78 -12.83
N ARG A 445 -14.13 -17.66 -12.58
CA ARG A 445 -15.45 -17.63 -11.92
C ARG A 445 -16.61 -17.26 -12.82
#